data_AF-A0A3M9ZS88-F1
#
_entry.id   AF-A0A3M9ZS88-F1
#
_cell.length_a   1.000
_cell.length_b   1.000
_cell.length_c   1.000
_cell.angle_alpha   90.00
_cell.angle_beta   90.00
_cell.angle_gamma   90.00
#
_symmetry.space_group_name_H-M   'P 1'
#
loop_
_entity.id
_entity.type
_entity.pdbx_description
1 polymer ?
#
loop_
_entity_poly.entity_id
_entity_poly.type
_entity_poly.pdbx_seq_one_letter_code
_entity_poly.pdbx_strand_id
1 'polypeptide(L)'
;MYGLPLQTEIGDSLGSTVNTLIEEITPELPHTSFVTDLAFIMIIGAVITLAFFKIKQPLIIGYLFAGMLIGPLSPFWSWVLPNGGLPTDEFAVGLLSDISALNLFAEIGVILLLFVIGIEFPYA
;
A
#
# COMPACT_ATOMS: atom_id res chain seq x y z
N MET A 1 33.36 -50.63 -15.79
CA MET A 1 33.16 -49.54 -16.77
C MET A 1 32.71 -48.30 -16.01
N TYR A 2 33.64 -47.37 -15.74
CA TYR A 2 33.33 -46.10 -15.08
C TYR A 2 32.82 -45.13 -16.16
N GLY A 3 31.52 -44.85 -16.19
CA GLY A 3 30.93 -43.80 -17.01
C GLY A 3 31.18 -42.44 -16.35
N LEU A 4 31.76 -41.49 -17.08
CA LEU A 4 32.10 -40.16 -16.62
C LEU A 4 30.86 -39.37 -16.14
N PRO A 5 30.84 -38.84 -14.90
CA PRO A 5 29.75 -38.02 -14.36
C PRO A 5 29.73 -36.56 -14.88
N LEU A 6 30.69 -36.16 -15.73
CA LEU A 6 30.97 -34.77 -16.10
C LEU A 6 29.96 -34.10 -17.05
N GLN A 7 29.06 -34.85 -17.69
CA GLN A 7 28.08 -34.26 -18.62
C GLN A 7 26.83 -33.71 -17.94
N THR A 8 26.46 -34.22 -16.77
CA THR A 8 25.25 -33.79 -16.04
C THR A 8 25.47 -32.43 -15.37
N GLU A 9 26.66 -32.18 -14.82
CA GLU A 9 27.02 -30.96 -14.10
C GLU A 9 27.02 -29.69 -14.98
N ILE A 10 27.41 -29.83 -16.25
CA ILE A 10 27.47 -28.71 -17.21
C ILE A 10 26.05 -28.35 -17.71
N GLY A 11 25.18 -29.35 -17.89
CA GLY A 11 23.78 -29.12 -18.27
C GLY A 11 23.01 -28.37 -17.19
N ASP A 12 23.22 -28.73 -15.93
CA ASP A 12 22.52 -28.14 -14.79
C ASP A 12 22.96 -26.68 -14.51
N SER A 13 24.25 -26.37 -14.70
CA SER A 13 24.79 -25.01 -14.54
C SER A 13 24.38 -24.05 -15.68
N LEU A 14 24.22 -24.55 -16.90
CA LEU A 14 23.66 -23.78 -18.02
C LEU A 14 22.16 -23.53 -17.80
N GLY A 15 21.43 -24.54 -17.32
CA GLY A 15 20.02 -24.40 -16.98
C GLY A 15 19.76 -23.35 -15.91
N SER A 16 20.55 -23.34 -14.83
CA SER A 16 20.43 -22.32 -13.78
C SER A 16 20.77 -20.92 -14.28
N THR A 17 21.82 -20.76 -15.10
CA THR A 17 22.21 -19.48 -15.70
C THR A 17 21.11 -18.93 -16.63
N VAL A 18 20.49 -19.79 -17.43
CA VAL A 18 19.37 -19.40 -18.30
C VAL A 18 18.17 -18.97 -17.46
N ASN A 19 17.85 -19.69 -16.38
CA ASN A 19 16.77 -19.30 -15.48
C ASN A 19 17.05 -17.94 -14.81
N THR A 20 18.27 -17.67 -14.35
CA THR A 20 18.63 -16.38 -13.75
C THR A 20 18.54 -15.22 -14.74
N LEU A 21 18.88 -15.45 -16.01
CA LEU A 21 18.75 -14.42 -17.06
C LEU A 21 17.29 -14.17 -17.44
N ILE A 22 16.45 -15.21 -17.44
CA ILE A 22 15.00 -15.07 -17.68
C ILE A 22 14.34 -14.26 -16.56
N GLU A 23 14.79 -14.45 -15.31
CA GLU A 23 14.33 -13.73 -14.13
C GLU A 23 14.80 -12.26 -14.13
N GLU A 24 16.00 -11.96 -14.65
CA GLU A 24 16.51 -10.59 -14.82
C GLU A 24 15.87 -9.85 -16.02
N ILE A 25 15.46 -10.58 -17.07
CA ILE A 25 14.82 -10.01 -18.28
C ILE A 25 13.30 -9.86 -18.12
N THR A 26 12.67 -10.63 -17.22
CA THR A 26 11.23 -10.54 -16.92
C THR A 26 11.03 -9.94 -15.53
N PRO A 27 11.21 -8.62 -15.35
CA PRO A 27 10.75 -7.97 -14.14
C PRO A 27 9.22 -8.09 -14.12
N GLU A 28 8.72 -9.01 -13.30
CA GLU A 28 7.31 -9.13 -12.93
C GLU A 28 6.82 -7.72 -12.52
N LEU A 29 6.03 -7.05 -13.36
CA LEU A 29 5.61 -5.68 -13.12
C LEU A 29 4.59 -5.63 -11.96
N PRO A 30 4.93 -5.05 -10.80
CA PRO A 30 4.07 -5.02 -9.63
C PRO A 30 3.14 -3.80 -9.68
N HIS A 31 2.34 -3.65 -10.75
CA HIS A 31 1.47 -2.46 -10.92
C HIS A 31 0.04 -2.64 -10.41
N THR A 32 -0.38 -3.87 -10.09
CA THR A 32 -1.72 -4.13 -9.55
C THR A 32 -1.84 -3.82 -8.07
N SER A 33 -0.72 -3.81 -7.32
CA SER A 33 -0.71 -3.49 -5.89
C SER A 33 -1.14 -2.05 -5.64
N PHE A 34 -0.62 -1.07 -6.40
CA PHE A 34 -0.89 0.34 -6.14
C PHE A 34 -2.38 0.73 -6.23
N VAL A 35 -3.06 0.31 -7.30
CA VAL A 35 -4.51 0.61 -7.47
C VAL A 35 -5.33 -0.13 -6.41
N THR A 36 -4.89 -1.33 -6.03
CA THR A 36 -5.50 -2.12 -4.96
C THR A 36 -5.35 -1.41 -3.61
N ASP A 37 -4.17 -0.86 -3.31
CA ASP A 37 -3.88 -0.08 -2.11
C ASP A 37 -4.79 1.17 -2.05
N LEU A 38 -4.93 1.89 -3.17
CA LEU A 38 -5.87 3.01 -3.28
C LEU A 38 -7.34 2.58 -3.08
N ALA A 39 -7.75 1.44 -3.63
CA ALA A 39 -9.10 0.93 -3.44
C ALA A 39 -9.38 0.58 -1.97
N PHE A 40 -8.41 -0.02 -1.27
CA PHE A 40 -8.53 -0.33 0.15
C PHE A 40 -8.67 0.91 1.03
N ILE A 41 -7.82 1.93 0.85
CA ILE A 41 -7.95 3.18 1.63
C ILE A 41 -9.27 3.90 1.36
N MET A 42 -9.79 3.82 0.12
CA MET A 42 -11.08 4.40 -0.26
C MET A 42 -12.25 3.67 0.39
N ILE A 43 -12.24 2.34 0.42
CA ILE A 43 -13.28 1.53 1.07
C ILE A 43 -13.29 1.79 2.58
N ILE A 44 -12.12 1.76 3.25
CA ILE A 44 -12.04 2.00 4.68
C ILE A 44 -12.45 3.44 5.01
N GLY A 45 -11.97 4.41 4.24
CA GLY A 45 -12.36 5.81 4.35
C GLY A 45 -13.86 6.01 4.22
N ALA A 46 -14.50 5.35 3.25
CA ALA A 46 -15.95 5.41 3.04
C ALA A 46 -16.73 4.82 4.23
N VAL A 47 -16.30 3.67 4.77
CA VAL A 47 -16.94 3.03 5.93
C VAL A 47 -16.84 3.92 7.18
N ILE A 48 -15.66 4.49 7.44
CA ILE A 48 -15.45 5.38 8.60
C ILE A 48 -16.23 6.68 8.43
N THR A 49 -16.23 7.23 7.23
CA THR A 49 -17.03 8.42 6.88
C THR A 49 -18.52 8.18 7.13
N LEU A 50 -19.03 7.02 6.71
CA LEU A 50 -20.43 6.65 6.94
C LEU A 50 -20.74 6.46 8.44
N ALA A 51 -19.80 5.89 9.21
CA ALA A 51 -19.94 5.76 10.66
C ALA A 51 -20.00 7.15 11.34
N PHE A 52 -19.11 8.08 10.97
CA PHE A 52 -19.06 9.43 11.53
C PHE A 52 -20.26 10.27 11.10
N PHE A 53 -20.76 10.07 9.88
CA PHE A 53 -22.03 10.63 9.41
C PHE A 53 -23.19 10.16 10.29
N LYS A 54 -23.22 8.88 10.68
CA LYS A 54 -24.25 8.34 11.58
C LYS A 54 -24.17 8.93 13.00
N ILE A 55 -22.98 9.30 13.45
CA ILE A 55 -22.72 9.86 14.80
C ILE A 55 -22.86 11.40 14.83
N LYS A 56 -23.18 12.04 13.69
CA LYS A 56 -23.31 13.50 13.53
C LYS A 56 -22.04 14.29 13.91
N GLN A 57 -20.87 13.66 13.76
CA GLN A 57 -19.59 14.34 13.98
C GLN A 57 -19.12 15.01 12.69
N PRO A 58 -18.33 16.10 12.76
CA PRO A 58 -17.70 16.71 11.60
C PRO A 58 -16.93 15.67 10.79
N LEU A 59 -17.24 15.60 9.50
CA LEU A 59 -16.80 14.54 8.62
C LEU A 59 -15.27 14.53 8.44
N ILE A 60 -14.63 15.69 8.54
CA ILE A 60 -13.17 15.86 8.52
C ILE A 60 -12.45 15.08 9.63
N ILE A 61 -13.08 14.94 10.80
CA ILE A 61 -12.51 14.17 11.92
C ILE A 61 -12.49 12.68 11.58
N GLY A 62 -13.49 12.20 10.85
CA GLY A 62 -13.56 10.81 10.38
C GLY A 62 -12.41 10.45 9.46
N TYR A 63 -12.07 11.34 8.50
CA TYR A 63 -10.92 11.12 7.62
C TYR A 63 -9.58 11.12 8.36
N LEU A 64 -9.40 12.04 9.32
CA LEU A 64 -8.17 12.09 10.12
C LEU A 64 -8.05 10.88 11.06
N PHE A 65 -9.19 10.43 11.62
CA PHE A 65 -9.26 9.22 12.43
C PHE A 65 -8.97 7.97 11.61
N ALA A 66 -9.47 7.87 10.37
CA ALA A 66 -9.16 6.77 9.45
C ALA A 66 -7.66 6.64 9.18
N GLY A 67 -6.99 7.74 8.86
CA GLY A 67 -5.54 7.76 8.66
C GLY A 67 -4.75 7.39 9.93
N MET A 68 -5.21 7.85 11.09
CA MET A 68 -4.62 7.44 12.37
C MET A 68 -4.84 5.95 12.67
N LEU A 69 -5.98 5.37 12.28
CA LEU A 69 -6.33 3.97 12.51
C LEU A 69 -5.54 3.01 11.61
N ILE A 70 -5.32 3.40 10.35
CA ILE A 70 -4.54 2.63 9.37
C ILE A 70 -3.04 2.88 9.54
N GLY A 71 -2.66 4.05 10.07
CA GLY A 71 -1.26 4.45 10.25
C GLY A 71 -0.50 3.61 11.27
N PRO A 72 0.85 3.60 11.18
CA PRO A 72 1.72 2.74 11.99
C PRO A 72 1.69 3.05 13.49
N LEU A 73 1.23 4.23 13.89
CA LEU A 73 1.19 4.71 15.29
C LEU A 73 -0.21 4.63 15.92
N SER A 74 -1.13 3.80 15.40
CA SER A 74 -2.49 3.76 15.94
C SER A 74 -2.50 3.31 17.41
N PRO A 75 -3.10 4.10 18.33
CA PRO A 75 -3.25 3.71 19.74
C PRO A 75 -4.11 2.45 19.91
N PHE A 76 -5.03 2.21 18.98
CA PHE A 76 -5.94 1.06 19.01
C PHE A 76 -5.19 -0.26 18.77
N TRP A 77 -4.28 -0.29 17.80
CA TRP A 77 -3.46 -1.49 17.52
C TRP A 77 -2.48 -1.77 18.66
N SER A 78 -1.86 -0.74 19.22
CA SER A 78 -0.95 -0.86 20.36
C SER A 78 -1.64 -1.40 21.62
N TRP A 79 -2.90 -1.05 21.86
CA TRP A 79 -3.68 -1.56 22.99
C TRP A 79 -4.24 -2.97 22.77
N VAL A 80 -4.74 -3.27 21.56
CA VAL A 80 -5.34 -4.57 21.24
C VAL A 80 -4.30 -5.68 21.09
N LEU A 81 -3.08 -5.38 20.64
CA LEU A 81 -2.01 -6.36 20.43
C LEU A 81 -0.69 -5.94 21.12
N PRO A 82 -0.56 -6.14 22.45
CA PRO A 82 0.66 -5.84 23.19
C PRO A 82 1.83 -6.81 22.90
N ASN A 83 1.52 -8.01 22.37
CA ASN A 83 2.44 -9.13 22.25
C ASN A 83 2.61 -9.57 20.78
N GLY A 84 2.99 -8.67 19.88
CA GLY A 84 3.68 -8.94 18.60
C GLY A 84 3.21 -10.11 17.71
N GLY A 85 1.96 -10.53 17.77
CA GLY A 85 1.47 -11.73 17.09
C GLY A 85 0.27 -11.43 16.19
N LEU A 86 0.53 -11.46 14.88
CA LEU A 86 -0.38 -11.42 13.72
C LEU A 86 -0.83 -10.03 13.23
N PRO A 87 -1.27 -9.91 11.97
CA PRO A 87 -0.58 -9.96 10.69
C PRO A 87 -0.52 -8.53 10.10
N THR A 88 -0.02 -7.57 10.88
CA THR A 88 0.12 -6.16 10.46
C THR A 88 1.07 -6.00 9.28
N ASP A 89 1.98 -6.94 9.11
CA ASP A 89 3.05 -6.89 8.11
C ASP A 89 2.52 -7.09 6.68
N GLU A 90 1.31 -7.66 6.55
CA GLU A 90 0.71 -7.92 5.23
C GLU A 90 -0.44 -6.94 4.94
N PHE A 91 -1.21 -6.57 5.97
CA PHE A 91 -2.38 -5.69 5.79
C PHE A 91 -2.10 -4.21 6.00
N ALA A 92 -1.07 -3.81 6.76
CA ALA A 92 -0.72 -2.40 6.98
C ALA A 92 0.61 -2.01 6.31
N VAL A 93 1.58 -2.93 6.28
CA VAL A 93 2.89 -2.69 5.64
C VAL A 93 2.85 -2.99 4.13
N GLY A 94 1.95 -3.88 3.68
CA GLY A 94 1.70 -4.16 2.25
C GLY A 94 0.92 -3.07 1.49
N LEU A 95 0.10 -2.28 2.20
CA LEU A 95 -0.71 -1.19 1.61
C LEU A 95 0.10 0.05 1.20
N LEU A 96 1.38 0.11 1.56
CA LEU A 96 2.25 1.26 1.37
C LEU A 96 3.44 0.88 0.48
N SER A 97 3.20 0.07 -0.56
CA SER A 97 4.24 -0.35 -1.50
C SER A 97 4.96 0.85 -2.13
N ASP A 98 4.27 1.99 -2.28
CA ASP A 98 4.86 3.24 -2.72
C ASP A 98 4.36 4.46 -1.90
N ILE A 99 5.07 4.76 -0.81
CA ILE A 99 4.84 5.95 0.02
C ILE A 99 5.00 7.26 -0.78
N SER A 100 5.82 7.27 -1.83
CA SER A 100 6.09 8.47 -2.65
C SER A 100 4.86 8.81 -3.49
N ALA A 101 4.22 7.80 -4.09
CA ALA A 101 2.96 7.98 -4.80
C ALA A 101 1.85 8.48 -3.87
N LEU A 102 1.67 7.86 -2.70
CA LEU A 102 0.64 8.31 -1.73
C LEU A 102 0.86 9.75 -1.26
N ASN A 103 2.12 10.15 -1.03
CA ASN A 103 2.43 11.53 -0.66
C ASN A 103 2.09 12.53 -1.78
N LEU A 104 2.37 12.18 -3.04
CA LEU A 104 1.98 12.98 -4.21
C LEU A 104 0.46 13.12 -4.30
N PHE A 105 -0.29 12.03 -4.16
CA PHE A 105 -1.75 12.06 -4.17
C PHE A 105 -2.32 12.92 -3.02
N ALA A 106 -1.72 12.85 -1.82
CA ALA A 106 -2.11 13.70 -0.70
C ALA A 106 -1.82 15.18 -0.96
N GLU A 107 -0.66 15.50 -1.52
CA GLU A 107 -0.27 16.87 -1.88
C GLU A 107 -1.24 17.46 -2.92
N ILE A 108 -1.51 16.72 -4.01
CA ILE A 108 -2.50 17.12 -5.01
C ILE A 108 -3.89 17.25 -4.39
N GLY A 109 -4.30 16.33 -3.52
CA GLY A 109 -5.60 16.38 -2.84
C GLY A 109 -5.79 17.64 -2.00
N VAL A 110 -4.76 18.04 -1.25
CA VAL A 110 -4.79 19.28 -0.46
C VAL A 110 -4.81 20.52 -1.36
N ILE A 111 -4.02 20.54 -2.44
CA ILE A 111 -4.03 21.63 -3.42
C ILE A 111 -5.42 21.76 -4.05
N LEU A 112 -6.04 20.66 -4.49
CA LEU A 112 -7.38 20.66 -5.06
C LEU A 112 -8.44 21.09 -4.05
N LEU A 113 -8.34 20.66 -2.79
CA LEU A 113 -9.24 21.08 -1.72
C LEU A 113 -9.17 22.60 -1.50
N LEU A 114 -7.97 23.13 -1.33
CA LEU A 114 -7.76 24.57 -1.14
C LEU A 114 -8.15 25.36 -2.38
N PHE A 115 -7.95 24.81 -3.57
CA PHE A 115 -8.39 25.41 -4.82
C PHE A 115 -9.92 25.49 -4.92
N VAL A 116 -10.65 24.39 -4.65
CA VAL A 116 -12.12 24.36 -4.63
C VAL A 116 -12.67 25.35 -3.62
N ILE A 117 -12.11 25.37 -2.41
CA ILE A 117 -12.46 26.36 -1.37
C ILE A 117 -12.20 27.78 -1.87
N GLY A 118 -11.07 28.00 -2.56
CA GLY A 118 -10.73 29.29 -3.17
C GLY A 118 -11.73 29.77 -4.23
N ILE A 119 -12.26 28.85 -5.05
CA ILE A 119 -13.27 29.15 -6.08
C ILE A 119 -14.64 29.49 -5.47
N GLU A 120 -14.96 29.01 -4.26
CA GLU A 120 -16.21 29.35 -3.56
C GLU A 120 -16.24 30.79 -3.01
N PHE A 121 -15.09 31.47 -2.90
CA PHE A 121 -15.05 32.85 -2.46
C PHE A 121 -15.22 33.82 -3.65
N PRO A 122 -16.35 34.55 -3.75
CA PRO A 122 -16.53 35.55 -4.79
C PRO A 122 -15.61 36.74 -4.54
N TYR A 123 -14.84 37.14 -5.56
CA TYR A 123 -14.16 38.42 -5.56
C TYR A 123 -15.20 39.53 -5.73
N ALA A 124 -15.35 40.38 -4.71
CA ALA A 124 -16.14 41.60 -4.77
C ALA A 124 -15.42 42.68 -5.58
#